data_AF-A0A7Y4VCM9-F1
#
_entry.id   AF-A0A7Y4VCM9-F1
#
_cell.length_a   1.000
_cell.length_b   1.000
_cell.length_c   1.000
_cell.angle_alpha   90.00
_cell.angle_beta   90.00
_cell.angle_gamma   90.00
#
_symmetry.space_group_name_H-M   'P 1'
#
loop_
_entity.id
_entity.type
_entity.pdbx_description
1 polymer ?
#
loop_
_entity_poly.entity_id
_entity_poly.type
_entity_poly.pdbx_seq_one_letter_code
_entity_poly.pdbx_strand_id
1 'polypeptide(L)' 'MGKTKIPATGEGYLGEIMVHRLTRAIGVVESVIEAKAGWAPQITLKSKDGSVKKGRLSDFREPSATEREKYSTT' A
#
# COMPACT_ATOMS: atom_id res chain seq x y z
N MET A 1 12.15 -1.74 14.15
CA MET A 1 12.78 -2.25 12.91
C MET A 1 11.66 -2.47 11.89
N GLY A 2 11.60 -1.68 10.82
CA GLY A 2 10.59 -1.88 9.77
C GLY A 2 10.84 -3.21 9.07
N LYS A 3 9.80 -4.01 8.83
CA LYS A 3 9.92 -5.27 8.10
C LYS A 3 10.51 -4.98 6.71
N THR A 4 11.44 -5.82 6.26
CA THR A 4 11.98 -5.72 4.90
C THR A 4 10.83 -5.88 3.91
N LYS A 5 10.64 -4.87 3.05
CA LYS A 5 9.61 -4.90 2.01
C LYS A 5 10.14 -5.62 0.79
N ILE A 6 9.41 -6.63 0.32
CA ILE A 6 9.76 -7.41 -0.87
C ILE A 6 8.71 -7.15 -1.95
N PRO A 7 8.95 -6.23 -2.90
CA PRO A 7 7.97 -5.86 -3.92
C PRO A 7 7.54 -7.04 -4.82
N ALA A 8 8.42 -8.02 -5.00
CA ALA A 8 8.13 -9.20 -5.82
C ALA A 8 7.06 -10.12 -5.21
N THR A 9 6.97 -10.18 -3.88
CA THR A 9 6.05 -11.08 -3.16
C THR A 9 4.93 -10.35 -2.46
N GLY A 10 5.10 -9.05 -2.15
CA GLY A 10 4.18 -8.27 -1.31
C GLY A 10 4.48 -8.39 0.18
N GLU A 11 5.51 -9.14 0.57
CA GLU A 11 5.91 -9.29 1.96
C GLU A 11 6.35 -7.95 2.56
N GLY A 12 5.98 -7.72 3.82
CA GLY A 12 6.35 -6.51 4.56
C GLY A 12 5.46 -5.29 4.28
N TYR A 13 4.47 -5.38 3.38
CA TYR A 13 3.58 -4.27 3.06
C TYR A 13 2.33 -4.18 3.94
N LEU A 14 1.94 -5.25 4.64
CA LEU A 14 0.76 -5.23 5.50
C LEU A 14 0.94 -4.21 6.63
N GLY A 15 -0.02 -3.30 6.79
CA GLY A 15 0.03 -2.21 7.77
C GLY A 15 0.85 -0.99 7.34
N GLU A 16 1.53 -1.03 6.19
CA GLU A 16 2.29 0.12 5.69
C GLU A 16 1.36 1.17 5.06
N ILE A 17 1.77 2.44 5.18
CA ILE A 17 1.10 3.53 4.46
C ILE A 17 1.60 3.52 3.01
N MET A 18 0.67 3.50 2.06
CA MET A 18 0.94 3.48 0.63
C MET A 18 0.06 4.50 -0.10
N VAL A 19 0.47 4.88 -1.31
CA VAL A 19 -0.25 5.84 -2.15
C VAL A 19 -0.58 5.22 -3.48
N HIS A 20 -1.86 5.24 -3.86
CA HIS A 20 -2.29 4.82 -5.19
C HIS A 20 -1.79 5.82 -6.25
N ARG A 21 -1.03 5.36 -7.24
CA ARG A 21 -0.32 6.24 -8.19
C ARG A 21 -1.26 7.13 -9.01
N LEU A 22 -2.33 6.56 -9.53
CA LEU A 22 -3.26 7.26 -10.44
C LEU A 22 -4.13 8.27 -9.69
N THR A 23 -4.73 7.86 -8.57
CA THR A 23 -5.72 8.68 -7.87
C THR A 23 -5.14 9.44 -6.68
N ARG A 24 -3.85 9.26 -6.39
CA ARG A 24 -3.15 9.87 -5.25
C ARG A 24 -3.82 9.61 -3.89
N ALA A 25 -4.58 8.52 -3.77
CA ALA A 25 -5.24 8.16 -2.54
C ALA A 25 -4.22 7.57 -1.56
N ILE A 26 -4.25 8.03 -0.32
CA ILE A 26 -3.31 7.64 0.74
C ILE A 26 -4.06 6.77 1.74
N GLY A 27 -3.50 5.62 2.08
CA GLY A 27 -4.13 4.70 3.01
C GLY A 27 -3.13 3.73 3.63
N VAL A 28 -3.63 2.90 4.53
CA VAL A 28 -2.90 1.77 5.12
C VAL A 28 -3.25 0.51 4.35
N VAL A 29 -2.25 -0.32 4.09
CA VAL A 29 -2.47 -1.64 3.49
C VAL A 29 -3.16 -2.54 4.50
N GLU A 30 -4.43 -2.85 4.25
CA GLU A 30 -5.28 -3.70 5.10
C GLU A 30 -5.09 -5.19 4.78
N SER A 31 -4.80 -5.53 3.53
CA SER A 31 -4.54 -6.91 3.13
C SER A 31 -3.53 -6.99 1.99
N VAL A 32 -2.72 -8.03 2.00
CA VAL A 32 -1.80 -8.39 0.92
C VAL A 32 -2.20 -9.76 0.39
N ILE A 33 -2.34 -9.87 -0.92
CA ILE A 33 -2.40 -11.13 -1.64
C ILE A 33 -1.01 -11.33 -2.23
N GLU A 34 -0.28 -12.28 -1.68
CA GLU A 34 1.09 -12.55 -2.08
C GLU A 34 1.17 -13.07 -3.52
N ALA A 35 2.32 -12.83 -4.15
CA ALA A 35 2.60 -13.37 -5.47
C ALA A 35 2.60 -14.91 -5.42
N LYS A 36 1.77 -15.55 -6.26
CA LYS A 36 1.72 -17.01 -6.37
C LYS A 36 1.72 -17.41 -7.84
N ALA A 37 2.50 -18.43 -8.20
CA ALA A 37 2.50 -19.05 -9.53
C ALA A 37 2.60 -18.04 -10.71
N GLY A 38 3.49 -17.03 -10.59
CA GLY A 38 3.72 -16.03 -11.64
C GLY A 38 2.77 -14.82 -11.63
N TRP A 39 1.81 -14.77 -10.69
CA TRP A 39 0.93 -13.61 -10.51
C TRP A 39 1.62 -12.52 -9.68
N ALA A 40 1.49 -11.26 -10.11
CA ALA A 40 1.98 -10.12 -9.34
C ALA A 40 1.21 -9.97 -8.02
N PRO A 41 1.86 -9.53 -6.93
CA PRO A 41 1.18 -9.35 -5.65
C PRO A 41 0.15 -8.23 -5.75
N GLN A 42 -0.96 -8.40 -5.02
CA GLN A 42 -2.03 -7.42 -4.95
C GLN A 42 -2.20 -6.93 -3.53
N ILE A 43 -2.61 -5.68 -3.37
CA ILE A 43 -2.88 -5.10 -2.06
C ILE A 43 -4.25 -4.43 -2.03
N THR A 44 -4.79 -4.34 -0.82
CA THR A 44 -5.97 -3.56 -0.51
C THR A 44 -5.54 -2.39 0.37
N LEU A 45 -5.72 -1.18 -0.15
CA LEU A 45 -5.41 0.06 0.52
C LEU A 45 -6.69 0.65 1.12
N LYS A 46 -6.69 0.89 2.43
CA LYS A 46 -7.79 1.51 3.16
C LYS A 46 -7.43 2.94 3.56
N SER A 47 -8.18 3.88 3.02
CA SER A 47 -8.06 5.30 3.33
C SER A 47 -8.75 5.64 4.65
N LYS A 48 -8.46 6.81 5.24
CA LYS A 48 -9.10 7.26 6.50
C LYS A 48 -10.60 7.54 6.37
N ASP A 49 -11.05 7.90 5.18
CA ASP A 49 -12.47 8.08 4.84
C ASP A 49 -13.23 6.74 4.71
N GLY A 50 -12.57 5.61 4.95
CA GLY A 50 -13.15 4.27 4.81
C GLY A 50 -13.18 3.76 3.37
N SER A 51 -12.73 4.56 2.39
CA SER A 51 -12.65 4.11 1.00
C SER A 51 -11.57 3.03 0.84
N VAL A 52 -11.85 2.05 -0.02
CA VAL A 52 -10.98 0.91 -0.26
C VAL A 52 -10.55 0.87 -1.72
N LYS A 53 -9.25 0.70 -1.95
CA LYS A 53 -8.67 0.51 -3.29
C LYS A 53 -7.89 -0.79 -3.35
N LYS A 54 -8.33 -1.69 -4.23
CA LYS A 54 -7.62 -2.94 -4.53
C LYS A 54 -6.89 -2.82 -5.86
N GLY A 55 -5.65 -3.29 -5.92
CA GLY A 55 -4.86 -3.27 -7.16
C GLY A 55 -3.57 -4.07 -7.04
N ARG A 56 -2.76 -4.10 -8.10
CA ARG A 56 -1.43 -4.70 -8.04
C ARG A 56 -0.54 -3.81 -7.19
N LEU A 57 0.42 -4.38 -6.49
CA LEU A 57 1.38 -3.61 -5.68
C LEU A 57 2.11 -2.53 -6.50
N SER A 58 2.37 -2.79 -7.78
CA SER A 58 2.97 -1.84 -8.74
C SER A 58 2.12 -0.59 -8.99
N ASP A 59 0.80 -0.67 -8.78
CA ASP A 59 -0.12 0.46 -8.95
C ASP A 59 -0.02 1.45 -7.76
N PHE A 60 0.76 1.09 -6.74
CA PHE A 60 1.01 1.89 -5.55
C PHE A 60 2.48 2.30 -5.45
N ARG A 61 2.75 3.29 -4.61
CA ARG A 61 4.10 3.73 -4.26
C ARG A 61 4.17 4.09 -2.80
N GLU A 62 5.40 4.22 -2.29
CA GLU A 62 5.60 4.80 -0.98
C GLU A 62 5.16 6.26 -0.94
N PRO A 63 4.56 6.70 0.19
CA PRO A 63 4.23 8.09 0.42
C PRO A 63 5.50 8.91 0.62
N SER A 64 5.50 10.13 0.08
CA SER A 64 6.47 11.17 0.41
C SER A 64 6.34 11.61 1.87
N ALA A 65 7.34 12.32 2.39
CA ALA A 65 7.31 12.85 3.76
C ALA A 65 6.05 13.69 4.02
N THR A 66 5.68 14.58 3.09
CA THR A 66 4.47 15.40 3.17
C THR A 66 3.18 14.57 3.16
N GLU A 67 3.14 13.48 2.38
CA GLU A 67 1.96 12.60 2.33
C GLU A 67 1.82 11.77 3.61
N ARG A 68 2.94 11.31 4.19
CA ARG A 68 2.96 10.64 5.50
C ARG A 68 2.44 11.57 6.60
N GLU A 69 2.91 12.81 6.59
CA GLU A 69 2.47 13.82 7.57
C GLU A 69 0.98 14.12 7.42
N LYS A 70 0.50 14.37 6.19
CA LYS A 70 -0.93 14.57 5.92
C LYS A 70 -1.80 13.40 6.40
N TYR A 71 -1.34 12.18 6.15
CA TYR A 71 -2.04 10.99 6.63
C TYR A 71 -2.02 10.91 8.15
N SER A 72 -0.92 11.26 8.82
CA SER A 72 -0.81 11.19 10.29
C SER A 72 -1.68 12.23 11.01
N THR A 73 -1.86 13.41 10.44
CA THR A 73 -2.49 14.57 11.11
C THR A 73 -4.02 14.62 10.96
N THR A 74 -4.60 13.84 10.04
CA THR A 74 -6.05 13.76 9.81
C THR A 74 -6.69 12.68 10.67
#